data_AF-A0AAU5WIV3-F1
#
_entry.id   AF-A0AAU5WIV3-F1
#
_cell.length_a   1.000
_cell.length_b   1.000
_cell.length_c   1.000
_cell.angle_alpha   90.00
_cell.angle_beta   90.00
_cell.angle_gamma   90.00
#
_symmetry.space_group_name_H-M   'P 1'
#
loop_
_entity.id
_entity.type
_entity.pdbx_description
1 polymer ?
#
loop_
_entity_poly.entity_id
_entity_poly.type
_entity_poly.pdbx_seq_one_letter_code
_entity_poly.pdbx_strand_id
1 'polypeptide(L)'
;MTIHSGQEQIVWEGESRNITSRATGGRVVLHYRLTTHYLYWETGGVTGTRQQQIPLLDIQDVDVSQTLFQRTQHVGSVKVRVARPGIPPEVATLDWVDQPHQVRDILNQAIHAMRVSVHGRQVGEQRDLGVHRFEYPAGQQPGAVPPMPGAFPIPQPSAIPAPAPQPALPSTHDGPPPVVQATTPDQVMGLLRQLGELRDAGVITPEDFEAKKKDLLDRL
;
A
#
# COMPACT_ATOMS: atom_id res chain seq x y z
N MET A 1 22.42 -10.65 20.95
CA MET A 1 21.75 -11.96 20.84
C MET A 1 20.88 -11.91 19.59
N THR A 2 21.49 -12.19 18.45
CA THR A 2 20.83 -12.07 17.13
C THR A 2 20.26 -13.43 16.80
N ILE A 3 18.94 -13.54 16.86
CA ILE A 3 18.24 -14.80 16.62
C ILE A 3 18.25 -15.02 15.10
N HIS A 4 18.95 -16.08 14.67
CA HIS A 4 18.96 -16.54 13.29
C HIS A 4 17.60 -17.17 12.96
N SER A 5 16.60 -16.35 12.62
CA SER A 5 15.36 -16.80 12.01
C SER A 5 15.62 -17.12 10.53
N GLY A 6 15.15 -18.27 10.05
CA GLY A 6 15.44 -18.79 8.70
C GLY A 6 15.34 -17.73 7.60
N GLN A 7 16.50 -17.41 6.99
CA GLN A 7 16.71 -16.62 5.77
C GLN A 7 15.74 -15.42 5.59
N GLU A 8 15.71 -14.52 6.56
CA GLU A 8 15.12 -13.19 6.35
C GLU A 8 15.99 -12.43 5.34
N GLN A 9 15.54 -12.36 4.08
CA GLN A 9 16.25 -11.65 3.02
C GLN A 9 15.88 -10.16 3.07
N ILE A 10 16.92 -9.32 3.11
CA ILE A 10 16.76 -7.87 2.93
C ILE A 10 16.40 -7.61 1.47
N VAL A 11 15.24 -7.00 1.25
CA VAL A 11 14.73 -6.65 -0.07
C VAL A 11 15.09 -5.21 -0.41
N TRP A 12 15.12 -4.33 0.59
CA TRP A 12 15.48 -2.93 0.43
C TRP A 12 15.95 -2.32 1.75
N GLU A 13 16.89 -1.38 1.66
CA GLU A 13 17.35 -0.55 2.76
C GLU A 13 17.35 0.91 2.30
N GLY A 14 16.93 1.79 3.20
CA GLY A 14 16.89 3.22 2.95
C GLY A 14 17.19 4.02 4.20
N GLU A 15 17.67 5.23 3.98
CA GLU A 15 17.93 6.22 5.01
C GLU A 15 17.14 7.48 4.65
N SER A 16 16.48 8.10 5.64
CA SER A 16 15.86 9.41 5.41
C SER A 16 16.96 10.45 5.18
N ARG A 17 16.97 11.08 4.01
CA ARG A 17 17.83 12.23 3.73
C ARG A 17 17.17 13.53 4.20
N ASN A 18 16.87 13.69 5.50
CA ASN A 18 16.61 15.06 5.98
C ASN A 18 16.84 15.35 7.46
N ILE A 19 17.46 16.53 7.59
CA ILE A 19 17.73 17.46 8.68
C ILE A 19 16.45 17.99 9.38
N THR A 20 15.33 17.24 9.39
CA THR A 20 14.05 17.70 9.93
C THR A 20 14.07 17.67 11.44
N SER A 21 14.43 18.81 12.00
CA SER A 21 14.94 18.82 13.35
C SER A 21 14.69 20.14 14.05
N ARG A 22 13.57 20.77 13.70
CA ARG A 22 13.07 21.96 14.40
C ARG A 22 12.03 21.65 15.47
N ALA A 23 11.42 20.47 15.46
CA ALA A 23 10.67 19.97 16.62
C ALA A 23 11.54 19.17 17.61
N THR A 24 12.74 18.72 17.20
CA THR A 24 13.59 17.78 17.98
C THR A 24 15.10 18.01 17.88
N GLY A 25 15.57 19.20 17.47
CA GLY A 25 16.94 19.67 17.79
C GLY A 25 18.13 19.20 16.93
N GLY A 26 17.96 18.92 15.65
CA GLY A 26 19.08 18.85 14.67
C GLY A 26 19.47 17.46 14.14
N ARG A 27 19.10 16.36 14.80
CA ARG A 27 19.84 15.09 14.68
C ARG A 27 18.97 13.83 14.80
N VAL A 28 17.97 13.68 13.93
CA VAL A 28 17.23 12.42 13.83
C VAL A 28 17.52 11.77 12.49
N VAL A 29 18.14 10.59 12.51
CA VAL A 29 18.33 9.75 11.32
C VAL A 29 17.32 8.63 11.40
N LEU A 30 16.52 8.46 10.34
CA LEU A 30 15.60 7.34 10.21
C LEU A 30 16.24 6.30 9.28
N HIS A 31 16.48 5.11 9.81
CA HIS A 31 16.87 3.95 9.01
C HIS A 31 15.64 3.11 8.75
N TYR A 32 15.43 2.76 7.49
CA TYR A 32 14.35 1.88 7.04
C TYR A 32 14.97 0.62 6.47
N ARG A 33 14.48 -0.54 6.91
CA ARG A 33 14.89 -1.82 6.35
C ARG A 33 13.66 -2.64 6.04
N LEU A 34 13.51 -3.01 4.78
CA LEU A 34 12.47 -3.90 4.29
C LEU A 34 13.05 -5.29 4.09
N THR A 35 12.38 -6.27 4.66
CA THR A 35 12.70 -7.69 4.52
C THR A 35 11.52 -8.45 3.94
N THR A 36 11.67 -9.73 3.68
CA THR A 36 10.60 -10.59 3.16
C THR A 36 9.36 -10.67 4.07
N HIS A 37 9.51 -10.39 5.37
CA HIS A 37 8.43 -10.57 6.37
C HIS A 37 8.09 -9.28 7.12
N TYR A 38 9.05 -8.37 7.27
CA TYR A 38 8.93 -7.21 8.13
C TYR A 38 9.45 -5.93 7.47
N LEU A 39 8.74 -4.84 7.73
CA LEU A 39 9.25 -3.49 7.59
C LEU A 39 9.78 -3.03 8.95
N TYR A 40 11.07 -2.74 9.01
CA TYR A 40 11.73 -2.11 10.15
C TYR A 40 11.88 -0.63 9.89
N TRP A 41 11.64 0.17 10.92
CA TRP A 41 12.19 1.51 10.97
C TRP A 41 12.81 1.78 12.32
N GLU A 42 13.91 2.52 12.28
CA GLU A 42 14.68 2.91 13.45
C GLU A 42 14.79 4.41 13.47
N THR A 43 14.35 5.02 14.56
CA THR A 43 14.51 6.44 14.83
C THR A 43 15.68 6.62 15.78
N GLY A 44 16.81 7.11 15.29
CA GLY A 44 17.97 7.46 16.10
C GLY A 44 17.95 8.93 16.49
N GLY A 45 18.21 9.26 17.76
CA GLY A 45 18.33 10.65 18.23
C GLY A 45 19.17 10.77 19.51
N VAL A 46 19.39 12.00 19.97
CA VAL A 46 20.18 12.31 21.19
C VAL A 46 19.62 11.69 22.48
N THR A 47 18.33 11.36 22.52
CA THR A 47 17.66 10.80 23.70
C THR A 47 17.50 9.28 23.63
N GLY A 48 17.95 8.62 22.55
CA GLY A 48 17.89 7.17 22.39
C GLY A 48 17.45 6.73 20.99
N THR A 49 17.50 5.41 20.77
CA THR A 49 17.06 4.75 19.54
C THR A 49 15.71 4.07 19.77
N ARG A 50 14.72 4.38 18.94
CA ARG A 50 13.43 3.67 18.92
C ARG A 50 13.36 2.80 17.68
N GLN A 51 13.33 1.49 17.85
CA GLN A 51 13.14 0.53 16.77
C GLN A 51 11.70 0.03 16.76
N GLN A 52 11.05 0.06 15.60
CA GLN A 52 9.73 -0.53 15.41
C GLN A 52 9.78 -1.53 14.25
N GLN A 53 8.97 -2.57 14.39
CA GLN A 53 8.85 -3.66 13.44
C GLN A 53 7.38 -3.83 13.08
N ILE A 54 7.07 -3.81 11.79
CA ILE A 54 5.71 -4.02 11.26
C ILE A 54 5.72 -5.24 10.35
N PRO A 55 4.87 -6.24 10.63
CA PRO A 55 4.64 -7.34 9.70
C PRO A 55 4.09 -6.82 8.38
N LEU A 56 4.62 -7.30 7.24
CA LEU A 56 4.09 -6.93 5.93
C LEU A 56 2.63 -7.34 5.72
N LEU A 57 2.12 -8.27 6.53
CA LEU A 57 0.74 -8.76 6.47
C LEU A 57 -0.26 -7.74 7.02
N ASP A 58 0.20 -6.93 7.97
CA ASP A 58 -0.61 -5.90 8.60
C ASP A 58 -0.67 -4.63 7.73
N ILE A 59 0.17 -4.54 6.69
CA ILE A 59 0.14 -3.41 5.76
C ILE A 59 -1.05 -3.56 4.82
N GLN A 60 -1.94 -2.58 4.87
CA GLN A 60 -3.15 -2.55 4.05
C GLN A 60 -2.90 -1.79 2.74
N ASP A 61 -2.26 -0.63 2.83
CA ASP A 61 -2.08 0.28 1.69
C ASP A 61 -0.77 1.09 1.81
N VAL A 62 -0.24 1.52 0.65
CA VAL A 62 1.00 2.29 0.54
C VAL A 62 0.79 3.45 -0.43
N ASP A 63 0.76 4.66 0.13
CA ASP A 63 0.59 5.92 -0.60
C ASP A 63 1.91 6.68 -0.73
N VAL A 64 2.09 7.39 -1.85
CA VAL A 64 3.23 8.32 -2.04
C VAL A 64 2.70 9.75 -2.02
N SER A 65 3.29 10.57 -1.15
CA SER A 65 3.03 11.99 -1.05
C SER A 65 4.32 12.75 -1.34
N GLN A 66 4.33 13.55 -2.41
CA GLN A 66 5.51 14.29 -2.83
C GLN A 66 5.14 15.75 -3.12
N THR A 67 5.79 16.69 -2.45
CA THR A 67 5.63 18.12 -2.76
C THR A 67 6.32 18.46 -4.09
N LEU A 68 5.99 19.62 -4.67
CA LEU A 68 6.62 20.10 -5.91
C LEU A 68 8.15 20.26 -5.77
N PHE A 69 8.63 20.65 -4.58
CA PHE A 69 10.06 20.78 -4.28
C PHE A 69 10.75 19.42 -4.09
N GLN A 70 10.08 18.49 -3.40
CA GLN A 70 10.54 17.11 -3.21
C GLN A 70 10.68 16.35 -4.55
N ARG A 71 9.78 16.61 -5.51
CA ARG A 71 9.87 16.09 -6.89
C ARG A 71 11.19 16.43 -7.58
N THR A 72 11.62 17.68 -7.47
CA THR A 72 12.88 18.16 -8.06
C THR A 72 14.11 17.48 -7.44
N GLN A 73 14.02 17.06 -6.18
CA GLN A 73 15.09 16.38 -5.46
C GLN A 73 14.99 14.85 -5.52
N HIS A 74 14.05 14.30 -6.29
CA HIS A 74 13.78 12.87 -6.38
C HIS A 74 13.47 12.17 -5.04
N VAL A 75 13.11 12.93 -4.01
CA VAL A 75 12.77 12.44 -2.67
C VAL A 75 11.28 12.63 -2.39
N GLY A 76 10.67 11.86 -1.51
CA GLY A 76 9.28 12.09 -1.10
C GLY A 76 8.91 11.33 0.16
N SER A 77 7.66 11.47 0.60
CA SER A 77 7.17 10.77 1.80
C SER A 77 6.29 9.59 1.38
N VAL A 78 6.59 8.39 1.88
CA VAL A 78 5.79 7.18 1.66
C VAL A 78 4.96 6.93 2.92
N LYS A 79 3.63 6.91 2.78
CA LYS A 79 2.70 6.65 3.87
C LYS A 79 2.25 5.19 3.79
N VAL A 80 2.49 4.45 4.85
CA VAL A 80 2.13 3.04 4.97
C VAL A 80 1.00 2.92 5.98
N ARG A 81 -0.16 2.46 5.53
CA ARG A 81 -1.32 2.23 6.39
C ARG A 81 -1.26 0.82 6.96
N VAL A 82 -1.20 0.71 8.28
CA VAL A 82 -1.10 -0.55 9.02
C VAL A 82 -2.43 -0.80 9.74
N ALA A 83 -3.03 -1.96 9.50
CA ALA A 83 -4.26 -2.40 10.14
C ALA A 83 -3.99 -3.69 10.92
N ARG A 84 -4.00 -3.60 12.25
CA ARG A 84 -3.85 -4.75 13.15
C ARG A 84 -5.21 -5.14 13.74
N PRO A 85 -5.51 -6.44 13.89
CA PRO A 85 -6.78 -6.88 14.46
C PRO A 85 -6.92 -6.33 15.89
N GLY A 86 -8.03 -5.63 16.15
CA GLY A 86 -8.33 -5.05 17.47
C GLY A 86 -7.66 -3.71 17.77
N ILE A 87 -6.88 -3.13 16.85
CA ILE A 87 -6.23 -1.82 17.02
C ILE A 87 -6.69 -0.90 15.88
N PRO A 88 -6.99 0.40 16.13
CA PRO A 88 -7.29 1.33 15.06
C PRO A 88 -6.14 1.39 14.03
N PRO A 89 -6.44 1.61 12.74
CA PRO A 89 -5.41 1.72 11.71
C PRO A 89 -4.40 2.82 12.05
N GLU A 90 -3.12 2.50 11.92
CA GLU A 90 -2.00 3.42 12.13
C GLU A 90 -1.42 3.83 10.77
N VAL A 91 -1.02 5.08 10.63
CA VAL A 91 -0.32 5.55 9.43
C VAL A 91 1.14 5.80 9.77
N ALA A 92 1.98 4.91 9.29
CA ALA A 92 3.41 5.08 9.31
C ALA A 92 3.84 6.00 8.17
N THR A 93 4.75 6.95 8.42
CA THR A 93 5.27 7.81 7.37
C THR A 93 6.77 7.64 7.27
N LEU A 94 7.24 7.15 6.14
CA LEU A 94 8.65 7.14 5.76
C LEU A 94 8.92 8.49 5.09
N ASP A 95 9.60 9.36 5.80
CA ASP A 95 9.86 10.73 5.35
C ASP A 95 11.17 10.82 4.56
N TRP A 96 11.20 11.69 3.54
CA TRP A 96 12.38 11.97 2.71
C TRP A 96 13.10 10.73 2.17
N VAL A 97 12.30 9.84 1.57
CA VAL A 97 12.75 8.62 0.92
C VAL A 97 13.20 8.94 -0.51
N ASP A 98 14.39 8.50 -0.88
CA ASP A 98 14.89 8.56 -2.25
C ASP A 98 14.04 7.65 -3.16
N GLN A 99 13.66 8.17 -4.33
CA GLN A 99 12.83 7.45 -5.31
C GLN A 99 11.54 6.86 -4.67
N PRO A 100 10.64 7.69 -4.11
CA PRO A 100 9.52 7.22 -3.30
C PRO A 100 8.55 6.31 -4.06
N HIS A 101 8.42 6.49 -5.38
CA HIS A 101 7.63 5.61 -6.24
C HIS A 101 8.23 4.21 -6.35
N GLN A 102 9.56 4.10 -6.48
CA GLN A 102 10.23 2.81 -6.51
C GLN A 102 10.10 2.09 -5.16
N VAL A 103 10.21 2.83 -4.05
CA VAL A 103 10.02 2.24 -2.71
C VAL A 103 8.59 1.75 -2.50
N ARG A 104 7.58 2.51 -2.95
CA ARG A 104 6.18 2.03 -2.97
C ARG A 104 6.05 0.74 -3.77
N ASP A 105 6.63 0.68 -4.96
CA ASP A 105 6.51 -0.48 -5.85
C ASP A 105 7.19 -1.72 -5.25
N ILE A 106 8.38 -1.55 -4.66
CA ILE A 106 9.09 -2.61 -3.92
C ILE A 106 8.26 -3.08 -2.72
N LEU A 107 7.69 -2.17 -1.93
CA LEU A 107 6.82 -2.51 -0.80
C LEU A 107 5.60 -3.31 -1.25
N ASN A 108 4.90 -2.84 -2.29
CA ASN A 108 3.74 -3.54 -2.84
C ASN A 108 4.10 -4.94 -3.36
N GLN A 109 5.24 -5.06 -4.04
CA GLN A 109 5.74 -6.36 -4.51
C GLN A 109 6.05 -7.30 -3.34
N ALA A 110 6.74 -6.82 -2.30
CA ALA A 110 7.07 -7.62 -1.12
C ALA A 110 5.81 -8.08 -0.36
N ILE A 111 4.84 -7.17 -0.17
CA ILE A 111 3.55 -7.48 0.46
C ILE A 111 2.80 -8.54 -0.37
N HIS A 112 2.74 -8.38 -1.69
CA HIS A 112 2.05 -9.33 -2.56
C HIS A 112 2.72 -10.71 -2.53
N ALA A 113 4.05 -10.77 -2.65
CA ALA A 113 4.81 -12.01 -2.58
C ALA A 113 4.59 -12.76 -1.26
N MET A 114 4.57 -12.03 -0.15
CA MET A 114 4.32 -12.62 1.16
C MET A 114 2.88 -13.13 1.29
N ARG A 115 1.87 -12.38 0.81
CA ARG A 115 0.47 -12.83 0.79
C ARG A 115 0.29 -14.11 -0.03
N VAL A 116 0.91 -14.19 -1.21
CA VAL A 116 0.91 -15.41 -2.04
C VAL A 116 1.56 -16.58 -1.30
N SER A 117 2.68 -16.34 -0.61
CA SER A 117 3.40 -17.38 0.13
C SER A 117 2.59 -17.93 1.32
N VAL A 118 1.90 -17.06 2.06
CA VAL A 118 1.01 -17.47 3.17
C VAL A 118 -0.19 -18.24 2.63
N HIS A 119 -0.80 -17.77 1.54
CA HIS A 119 -1.95 -18.43 0.94
C HIS A 119 -1.58 -19.80 0.35
N GLY A 120 -0.43 -19.90 -0.32
CA GLY A 120 0.08 -21.16 -0.87
C GLY A 120 0.34 -22.22 0.20
N ARG A 121 0.87 -21.82 1.36
CA ARG A 121 1.07 -22.73 2.50
C ARG A 121 -0.26 -23.27 3.04
N GLN A 122 -1.25 -22.39 3.24
CA GLN A 122 -2.58 -22.80 3.74
C GLN A 122 -3.31 -23.75 2.79
N VAL A 123 -3.24 -23.49 1.47
CA VAL A 123 -3.86 -24.38 0.47
C VAL A 123 -3.15 -25.74 0.41
N GLY A 124 -1.83 -25.77 0.61
CA GLY A 124 -1.06 -27.02 0.71
C GLY A 124 -1.45 -27.85 1.93
N GLU A 125 -1.53 -27.23 3.11
CA GLU A 125 -1.95 -27.88 4.35
C GLU A 125 -3.41 -28.36 4.28
N GLN A 126 -4.32 -27.55 3.72
CA GLN A 126 -5.71 -27.96 3.56
C GLN A 126 -5.87 -29.12 2.57
N ARG A 127 -5.00 -29.19 1.56
CA ARG A 127 -4.93 -30.36 0.65
C ARG A 127 -4.43 -31.60 1.37
N ASP A 128 -3.38 -31.48 2.19
CA ASP A 128 -2.80 -32.57 2.98
C ASP A 128 -3.81 -33.14 4.01
N LEU A 129 -4.52 -32.26 4.72
CA LEU A 129 -5.60 -32.63 5.65
C LEU A 129 -6.82 -33.22 4.93
N GLY A 130 -7.03 -32.88 3.65
CA GLY A 130 -8.06 -33.49 2.81
C GLY A 130 -7.72 -34.89 2.29
N VAL A 131 -6.45 -35.33 2.37
CA VAL A 131 -6.02 -36.68 1.96
C VAL A 131 -6.20 -37.70 3.09
N HIS A 132 -6.31 -37.26 4.35
CA HIS A 132 -6.79 -38.10 5.45
C HIS A 132 -8.32 -38.26 5.41
N ARG A 133 -8.87 -38.61 4.24
CA ARG A 133 -10.18 -39.27 4.16
C ARG A 133 -10.01 -40.59 4.91
N PHE A 134 -10.73 -40.75 6.03
CA PHE A 134 -10.78 -41.99 6.80
C PHE A 134 -10.87 -43.21 5.86
N GLU A 135 -9.74 -43.90 5.67
CA GLU A 135 -9.73 -45.25 5.11
C GLU A 135 -10.37 -46.14 6.16
N TYR A 136 -11.65 -46.44 5.94
CA TYR A 136 -12.29 -47.55 6.63
C TYR A 136 -11.50 -48.82 6.27
N PRO A 137 -10.96 -49.57 7.25
CA PRO A 137 -10.32 -50.84 6.95
C PRO A 137 -11.34 -51.74 6.25
N ALA A 138 -10.97 -52.23 5.07
CA ALA A 138 -11.79 -53.13 4.26
C ALA A 138 -12.12 -54.38 5.08
N GLY A 139 -13.36 -54.47 5.58
CA GLY A 139 -13.78 -55.63 6.39
C GLY A 139 -15.12 -55.50 7.12
N GLN A 140 -15.68 -54.29 7.25
CA GLN A 140 -17.02 -54.13 7.84
C GLN A 140 -17.91 -53.35 6.88
N GLN A 141 -18.62 -54.10 6.03
CA GLN A 141 -19.86 -53.63 5.40
C GLN A 141 -20.88 -53.39 6.53
N PRO A 142 -21.37 -52.16 6.76
CA PRO A 142 -22.60 -51.99 7.52
C PRO A 142 -23.72 -52.66 6.73
N GLY A 143 -24.52 -53.46 7.45
CA GLY A 143 -25.52 -54.36 6.89
C GLY A 143 -26.48 -53.71 5.89
N ALA A 144 -26.94 -54.55 4.97
CA ALA A 144 -27.96 -54.27 3.97
C ALA A 144 -29.14 -53.49 4.56
N VAL A 145 -29.38 -52.29 4.04
CA VAL A 145 -30.65 -51.58 4.20
C VAL A 145 -31.68 -52.17 3.22
N PRO A 146 -32.89 -52.54 3.67
CA PRO A 146 -33.95 -53.02 2.78
C PRO A 146 -34.44 -51.91 1.85
N PRO A 147 -34.94 -52.24 0.64
CA PRO A 147 -35.45 -51.24 -0.29
C PRO A 147 -36.75 -50.63 0.24
N MET A 148 -36.71 -49.36 0.62
CA MET A 148 -37.93 -48.58 0.88
C MET A 148 -38.56 -48.14 -0.46
N PRO A 149 -39.88 -48.30 -0.65
CA PRO A 149 -40.60 -47.69 -1.76
C PRO A 149 -40.91 -46.24 -1.40
N GLY A 150 -40.32 -45.29 -2.14
CA GLY A 150 -40.58 -43.87 -1.92
C GLY A 150 -39.37 -43.01 -2.29
N ALA A 151 -39.12 -42.87 -3.58
CA ALA A 151 -38.16 -41.91 -4.09
C ALA A 151 -38.63 -40.47 -3.75
N PHE A 152 -37.96 -39.83 -2.80
CA PHE A 152 -38.02 -38.37 -2.68
C PHE A 152 -37.05 -37.78 -3.70
N PRO A 153 -37.48 -36.81 -4.54
CA PRO A 153 -36.61 -36.22 -5.54
C PRO A 153 -35.49 -35.41 -4.87
N ILE A 154 -34.26 -35.68 -5.30
CA ILE A 154 -33.08 -34.85 -5.03
C ILE A 154 -33.34 -33.48 -5.67
N PRO A 155 -33.16 -32.35 -4.96
CA PRO A 155 -33.19 -31.04 -5.60
C PRO A 155 -32.03 -30.97 -6.60
N GLN A 156 -32.36 -30.80 -7.87
CA GLN A 156 -31.39 -30.56 -8.93
C GLN A 156 -30.62 -29.26 -8.63
N PRO A 157 -29.28 -29.22 -8.78
CA PRO A 157 -28.56 -27.97 -8.77
C PRO A 157 -29.06 -27.13 -9.95
N SER A 158 -29.61 -25.94 -9.65
CA SER A 158 -30.06 -24.98 -10.65
C SER A 158 -28.95 -24.74 -11.66
N ALA A 159 -29.25 -25.00 -12.94
CA ALA A 159 -28.40 -24.62 -14.05
C ALA A 159 -28.03 -23.13 -13.93
N ILE A 160 -26.75 -22.84 -14.06
CA ILE A 160 -26.26 -21.46 -14.21
C ILE A 160 -26.97 -20.90 -15.45
N PRO A 161 -27.66 -19.76 -15.37
CA PRO A 161 -28.27 -19.17 -16.55
C PRO A 161 -27.18 -18.87 -17.57
N ALA A 162 -27.35 -19.36 -18.79
CA ALA A 162 -26.58 -18.89 -19.93
C ALA A 162 -26.71 -17.35 -20.01
N PRO A 163 -25.62 -16.60 -20.24
CA PRO A 163 -25.72 -15.17 -20.43
C PRO A 163 -26.63 -14.90 -21.63
N ALA A 164 -27.73 -14.18 -21.38
CA ALA A 164 -28.60 -13.69 -22.44
C ALA A 164 -27.78 -12.83 -23.42
N PRO A 165 -28.11 -12.85 -24.73
CA PRO A 165 -27.53 -11.90 -25.68
C PRO A 165 -27.84 -10.49 -25.20
N GLN A 166 -26.80 -9.76 -24.80
CA GLN A 166 -26.90 -8.35 -24.46
C GLN A 166 -27.42 -7.59 -25.70
N PRO A 167 -28.46 -6.75 -25.57
CA PRO A 167 -28.80 -5.81 -26.62
C PRO A 167 -27.61 -4.89 -26.87
N ALA A 168 -27.19 -4.76 -28.12
CA ALA A 168 -26.21 -3.76 -28.53
C ALA A 168 -26.73 -2.37 -28.11
N LEU A 169 -26.04 -1.73 -27.18
CA LEU A 169 -26.30 -0.34 -26.85
C LEU A 169 -25.91 0.53 -28.06
N PRO A 170 -26.80 1.44 -28.53
CA PRO A 170 -26.40 2.45 -29.48
C PRO A 170 -25.34 3.35 -28.82
N SER A 171 -24.20 3.51 -29.48
CA SER A 171 -23.18 4.49 -29.10
C SER A 171 -23.73 5.89 -29.33
N THR A 172 -24.31 6.50 -28.30
CA THR A 172 -24.50 7.95 -28.23
C THR A 172 -23.40 8.53 -27.35
N HIS A 173 -22.33 9.00 -28.01
CA HIS A 173 -21.45 10.03 -27.48
C HIS A 173 -22.28 11.33 -27.33
N ASP A 174 -22.60 11.71 -26.10
CA ASP A 174 -22.82 13.12 -25.74
C ASP A 174 -22.61 13.27 -24.21
N GLY A 175 -21.34 13.32 -23.83
CA GLY A 175 -20.92 13.80 -22.52
C GLY A 175 -20.30 15.19 -22.71
N PRO A 176 -20.59 16.18 -21.85
CA PRO A 176 -19.97 17.50 -21.96
C PRO A 176 -18.44 17.34 -21.91
N PRO A 177 -17.69 18.09 -22.74
CA PRO A 177 -16.25 17.95 -22.84
C PRO A 177 -15.60 18.18 -21.46
N PRO A 178 -14.49 17.48 -21.15
CA PRO A 178 -13.68 17.83 -20.00
C PRO A 178 -13.22 19.28 -20.19
N VAL A 179 -13.74 20.17 -19.36
CA VAL A 179 -13.18 21.51 -19.19
C VAL A 179 -11.76 21.33 -18.67
N VAL A 180 -10.80 21.38 -19.60
CA VAL A 180 -9.43 21.79 -19.31
C VAL A 180 -9.54 23.11 -18.56
N GLN A 181 -9.37 23.06 -17.24
CA GLN A 181 -9.32 24.25 -16.40
C GLN A 181 -8.10 25.06 -16.86
N ALA A 182 -8.33 26.01 -17.75
CA ALA A 182 -7.38 27.08 -18.00
C ALA A 182 -7.17 27.78 -16.65
N THR A 183 -5.93 27.79 -16.15
CA THR A 183 -5.55 28.51 -14.93
C THR A 183 -5.96 29.96 -15.12
N THR A 184 -7.01 30.40 -14.45
CA THR A 184 -7.55 31.75 -14.64
C THR A 184 -6.64 32.79 -13.96
N PRO A 185 -6.60 34.05 -14.42
CA PRO A 185 -5.80 35.11 -13.82
C PRO A 185 -5.99 35.27 -12.30
N ASP A 186 -7.21 35.01 -11.82
CA ASP A 186 -7.58 35.06 -10.41
C ASP A 186 -6.91 33.94 -9.59
N GLN A 187 -6.79 32.74 -10.17
CA GLN A 187 -6.07 31.62 -9.56
C GLN A 187 -4.57 31.91 -9.48
N VAL A 188 -3.99 32.54 -10.52
CA VAL A 188 -2.58 32.92 -10.52
C VAL A 188 -2.27 33.89 -9.36
N MET A 189 -3.15 34.87 -9.12
CA MET A 189 -3.00 35.80 -7.99
C MET A 189 -3.16 35.10 -6.63
N GLY A 190 -4.05 34.11 -6.53
CA GLY A 190 -4.18 33.24 -5.36
C GLY A 190 -2.89 32.44 -5.07
N LEU A 191 -2.27 31.86 -6.10
CA LEU A 191 -1.01 31.13 -5.97
C LEU A 191 0.15 32.06 -5.55
N LEU A 192 0.21 33.29 -6.09
CA LEU A 192 1.22 34.28 -5.71
C LEU A 192 1.13 34.65 -4.22
N ARG A 193 -0.09 34.75 -3.67
CA ARG A 193 -0.30 34.99 -2.24
C ARG A 193 0.19 33.82 -1.39
N GLN A 194 -0.14 32.59 -1.79
CA GLN A 194 0.30 31.39 -1.09
C GLN A 194 1.83 31.20 -1.13
N LEU A 195 2.46 31.55 -2.25
CA LEU A 195 3.93 31.58 -2.35
C LEU A 195 4.55 32.61 -1.40
N GLY A 196 3.92 33.77 -1.21
CA GLY A 196 4.37 34.79 -0.26
C GLY A 196 4.35 34.28 1.18
N GLU A 197 3.27 33.61 1.58
CA GLU A 197 3.16 33.01 2.91
C GLU A 197 4.21 31.91 3.16
N LEU A 198 4.49 31.09 2.14
CA LEU A 198 5.52 30.04 2.23
C LEU A 198 6.94 30.63 2.33
N ARG A 199 7.20 31.78 1.69
CA ARG A 199 8.49 32.49 1.79
C ARG A 199 8.65 33.09 3.18
N ASP A 200 7.62 33.77 3.68
CA ASP A 200 7.62 34.37 5.01
C ASP A 200 7.69 33.31 6.13
N ALA A 201 7.15 32.11 5.90
CA ALA A 201 7.32 30.94 6.77
C ALA A 201 8.72 30.29 6.67
N GLY A 202 9.59 30.76 5.77
CA GLY A 202 10.92 30.19 5.54
C GLY A 202 10.93 28.78 4.96
N VAL A 203 9.81 28.36 4.35
CA VAL A 203 9.63 27.05 3.71
C VAL A 203 10.22 27.04 2.29
N ILE A 204 10.27 28.20 1.64
CA ILE A 204 10.90 28.39 0.34
C ILE A 204 11.98 29.49 0.41
N THR A 205 13.02 29.36 -0.41
CA THR A 205 14.09 30.36 -0.49
C THR A 205 13.62 31.61 -1.24
N PRO A 206 14.27 32.76 -1.03
CA PRO A 206 13.95 33.99 -1.78
C PRO A 206 14.10 33.80 -3.30
N GLU A 207 15.11 33.03 -3.72
CA GLU A 207 15.43 32.75 -5.12
C GLU A 207 14.34 31.91 -5.79
N ASP A 208 13.85 30.87 -5.10
CA ASP A 208 12.75 30.02 -5.57
C ASP A 208 11.43 30.79 -5.70
N PHE A 209 11.16 31.69 -4.76
CA PHE A 209 9.98 32.54 -4.79
C PHE A 209 9.97 33.45 -6.03
N GLU A 210 11.11 34.08 -6.35
CA GLU A 210 11.20 34.96 -7.52
C GLU A 210 11.08 34.20 -8.84
N ALA A 211 11.71 33.03 -8.94
CA ALA A 211 11.60 32.17 -10.13
C ALA A 211 10.15 31.74 -10.39
N LYS A 212 9.42 31.32 -9.35
CA LYS A 212 8.01 30.89 -9.48
C LYS A 212 7.05 32.05 -9.68
N LYS A 213 7.30 33.21 -9.05
CA LYS A 213 6.53 34.42 -9.30
C LYS A 213 6.64 34.85 -10.77
N LYS A 214 7.85 34.80 -11.35
CA LYS A 214 8.09 35.16 -12.75
C LYS A 214 7.37 34.21 -13.71
N ASP A 215 7.47 32.90 -13.50
CA ASP A 215 6.78 31.88 -14.30
C ASP A 215 5.25 32.05 -14.27
N LEU A 216 4.70 32.32 -13.10
CA LEU A 216 3.26 32.55 -12.92
C LEU A 216 2.78 33.84 -13.58
N LEU A 217 3.60 34.89 -13.57
CA LEU A 217 3.28 36.16 -14.24
C LEU A 217 3.45 36.10 -15.76
N ASP A 218 4.37 35.28 -16.27
CA ASP A 218 4.57 35.06 -17.71
C ASP A 218 3.38 34.30 -18.35
N ARG A 219 2.67 33.52 -17.52
CA ARG A 219 1.50 32.73 -17.92
C ARG A 219 0.18 33.52 -17.90
N LEU A 220 0.21 34.78 -17.47
CA LEU A 220 -0.95 35.69 -17.40
C LEU A 220 -1.14 36.44 -18.73
#